data_AF-A0A1G9S4G6-F1
#
_entry.id   AF-A0A1G9S4G6-F1
#
_cell.length_a   1.000
_cell.length_b   1.000
_cell.length_c   1.000
_cell.angle_alpha   90.00
_cell.angle_beta   90.00
_cell.angle_gamma   90.00
#
_symmetry.space_group_name_H-M   'P 1'
#
loop_
_entity.id
_entity.type
_entity.pdbx_description
1 polymer ?
#
loop_
_entity_poly.entity_id
_entity_poly.type
_entity_poly.pdbx_seq_one_letter_code
_entity_poly.pdbx_strand_id
1 'polypeptide(L)'
;MCSSINEYLNKLSYNLNVLPEEERKNILKEIEVHLEDKINALKKDGYSYDVAVNKVLSEFQSPKSLSKEYLDEYDETKIQQKPTISFFLLNIGILGLGVLSVPILEKELELAWITLGIPQVICGLVALLLFSKRDTFNLFFLKTAPKILLSLYFPMSLLFLWISFNENNGIVNFSIFYILIYWLTLLIYYLVIKRAKRKCQMN
;
A
#
# COMPACT_ATOMS: atom_id res chain seq x y z
N MET A 1 -25.79 -36.77 6.22
CA MET A 1 -25.87 -35.46 6.88
C MET A 1 -26.34 -34.46 5.85
N CYS A 2 -27.55 -33.90 6.00
CA CYS A 2 -28.10 -32.92 5.06
C CYS A 2 -27.32 -31.60 5.21
N SER A 3 -26.45 -31.27 4.26
CA SER A 3 -25.88 -29.93 4.18
C SER A 3 -26.95 -29.00 3.65
N SER A 4 -27.49 -28.13 4.51
CA SER A 4 -28.49 -27.14 4.08
C SER A 4 -27.82 -26.05 3.24
N ILE A 5 -28.57 -25.42 2.33
CA ILE A 5 -28.12 -24.27 1.54
C ILE A 5 -27.54 -23.18 2.45
N ASN A 6 -28.19 -22.95 3.60
CA ASN A 6 -27.70 -22.01 4.62
C ASN A 6 -26.30 -22.35 5.12
N GLU A 7 -25.99 -23.64 5.31
CA GLU A 7 -24.64 -24.05 5.71
C GLU A 7 -23.61 -23.74 4.62
N TYR A 8 -23.98 -23.96 3.36
CA TYR A 8 -23.15 -23.61 2.20
C TYR A 8 -22.89 -22.09 2.14
N LEU A 9 -23.95 -21.28 2.20
CA LEU A 9 -23.86 -19.81 2.14
C LEU A 9 -23.10 -19.23 3.34
N ASN A 10 -23.26 -19.79 4.53
CA ASN A 10 -22.50 -19.38 5.71
C ASN A 10 -20.99 -19.65 5.54
N LYS A 11 -20.63 -20.82 5.00
CA LYS A 11 -19.22 -21.13 4.68
C LYS A 11 -18.67 -20.21 3.60
N LEU A 12 -19.46 -19.88 2.58
CA LEU A 12 -19.08 -18.94 1.53
C LEU A 12 -18.86 -17.53 2.10
N SER A 13 -19.80 -17.05 2.91
CA SER A 13 -19.73 -15.75 3.59
C SER A 13 -18.49 -15.63 4.47
N TYR A 14 -18.15 -16.70 5.21
CA TYR A 14 -16.95 -16.76 6.02
C TYR A 14 -15.67 -16.63 5.16
N ASN A 15 -15.61 -17.31 4.03
CA ASN A 15 -14.45 -17.24 3.12
C ASN A 15 -14.36 -15.88 2.38
N LEU A 16 -15.49 -15.19 2.18
CA LEU A 16 -15.57 -13.87 1.55
C LEU A 16 -15.47 -12.71 2.57
N ASN A 17 -15.05 -12.97 3.81
CA ASN A 17 -14.99 -11.95 4.87
C ASN A 17 -14.04 -10.77 4.56
N VAL A 18 -13.12 -10.95 3.59
CA VAL A 18 -12.19 -9.94 3.11
C VAL A 18 -12.88 -8.87 2.26
N LEU A 19 -14.00 -9.22 1.61
CA LEU A 19 -14.76 -8.29 0.78
C LEU A 19 -15.57 -7.30 1.63
N PRO A 20 -15.85 -6.08 1.11
CA PRO A 20 -16.81 -5.17 1.71
C PRO A 20 -18.16 -5.84 1.96
N GLU A 21 -18.87 -5.38 2.99
CA GLU A 21 -20.12 -6.01 3.42
C GLU A 21 -21.21 -5.99 2.34
N GLU A 22 -21.32 -4.90 1.58
CA GLU A 22 -22.30 -4.78 0.49
C GLU A 22 -22.00 -5.76 -0.65
N GLU A 23 -20.76 -5.82 -1.12
CA GLU A 23 -20.29 -6.75 -2.13
C GLU A 23 -20.50 -8.20 -1.71
N ARG A 24 -20.13 -8.53 -0.46
CA ARG A 24 -20.37 -9.86 0.10
C ARG A 24 -21.86 -10.20 0.10
N LYS A 25 -22.75 -9.28 0.48
CA LYS A 25 -24.20 -9.49 0.44
C LYS A 25 -24.72 -9.70 -0.98
N ASN A 26 -24.22 -8.94 -1.95
CA ASN A 26 -24.60 -9.05 -3.36
C ASN A 26 -24.21 -10.42 -3.92
N ILE A 27 -22.97 -10.87 -3.69
CA ILE A 27 -22.48 -12.18 -4.12
C ILE A 27 -23.30 -13.30 -3.48
N LEU A 28 -23.54 -13.24 -2.17
CA LEU A 28 -24.32 -14.27 -1.48
C LEU A 28 -25.74 -14.37 -2.03
N LYS A 29 -26.38 -13.23 -2.32
CA LYS A 29 -27.73 -13.20 -2.89
C LYS A 29 -27.76 -13.76 -4.31
N GLU A 30 -26.77 -13.45 -5.13
CA GLU A 30 -26.64 -14.01 -6.48
C GLU A 30 -26.53 -15.53 -6.45
N ILE A 31 -25.66 -16.05 -5.59
CA ILE A 31 -25.45 -17.50 -5.43
C ILE A 31 -26.67 -18.19 -4.83
N GLU A 32 -27.35 -17.57 -3.86
CA GLU A 32 -28.61 -18.08 -3.30
C GLU A 32 -29.67 -18.25 -4.37
N VAL A 33 -29.92 -17.21 -5.19
CA VAL A 33 -30.89 -17.26 -6.30
C VAL A 33 -30.53 -18.37 -7.29
N HIS A 34 -29.26 -18.48 -7.68
CA HIS A 34 -28.82 -19.51 -8.62
C HIS A 34 -29.00 -20.94 -8.08
N LEU A 35 -28.73 -21.16 -6.79
CA LEU A 35 -28.96 -22.45 -6.13
C LEU A 35 -30.46 -22.78 -6.06
N GLU A 36 -31.30 -21.81 -5.69
CA GLU A 36 -32.75 -21.99 -5.64
C GLU A 36 -33.36 -22.31 -7.02
N ASP A 37 -32.92 -21.64 -8.07
CA ASP A 37 -33.37 -21.89 -9.44
C ASP A 37 -33.08 -23.33 -9.88
N LYS A 38 -31.87 -23.83 -9.61
CA LYS A 38 -31.48 -25.22 -9.92
C LYS A 38 -32.28 -26.23 -9.12
N ILE A 39 -32.54 -25.96 -7.84
CA ILE A 39 -33.35 -26.85 -6.99
C ILE A 39 -34.79 -26.88 -7.50
N ASN A 40 -35.36 -25.73 -7.85
CA ASN A 40 -36.72 -25.64 -8.38
C ASN A 40 -36.87 -26.36 -9.72
N ALA A 41 -35.85 -26.35 -10.57
CA ALA A 41 -35.83 -27.15 -11.80
C ALA A 41 -35.91 -28.66 -11.49
N LEU A 42 -35.08 -29.17 -10.57
CA LEU A 42 -35.12 -30.58 -10.19
C LEU A 42 -36.44 -30.97 -9.50
N LYS A 43 -37.06 -30.07 -8.74
CA LYS A 43 -38.40 -30.32 -8.18
C LYS A 43 -39.46 -30.48 -9.27
N LYS A 44 -39.38 -29.70 -10.35
CA LYS A 44 -40.27 -29.86 -11.53
C LYS A 44 -40.06 -31.19 -12.23
N ASP A 45 -38.84 -31.71 -12.21
CA ASP A 45 -38.47 -33.02 -12.74
C ASP A 45 -38.86 -34.20 -11.81
N GLY A 46 -39.57 -33.92 -10.70
CA GLY A 46 -40.12 -34.91 -9.80
C GLY A 46 -39.20 -35.34 -8.65
N TYR A 47 -38.06 -34.69 -8.45
CA TYR A 47 -37.18 -34.96 -7.31
C TYR A 47 -37.74 -34.37 -6.02
N SER A 48 -37.56 -35.07 -4.89
CA SER A 48 -37.83 -34.51 -3.57
C SER A 48 -36.83 -33.39 -3.24
N TYR A 49 -37.23 -32.45 -2.38
CA TYR A 49 -36.41 -31.30 -2.02
C TYR A 49 -35.03 -31.70 -1.49
N ASP A 50 -34.95 -32.67 -0.58
CA ASP A 50 -33.67 -33.12 0.00
C ASP A 50 -32.74 -33.76 -1.02
N VAL A 51 -33.31 -34.49 -1.99
CA VAL A 51 -32.52 -35.11 -3.07
C VAL A 51 -32.05 -34.03 -4.05
N ALA A 52 -32.90 -33.05 -4.37
CA ALA A 52 -32.54 -31.92 -5.22
C ALA A 52 -31.42 -31.06 -4.60
N VAL A 53 -31.52 -30.74 -3.30
CA VAL A 53 -30.49 -29.97 -2.57
C VAL A 53 -29.15 -30.71 -2.58
N ASN A 54 -29.14 -32.00 -2.22
CA ASN A 54 -27.90 -32.77 -2.21
C ASN A 54 -27.28 -32.88 -3.60
N LYS A 55 -28.09 -33.09 -4.63
CA LYS A 55 -27.62 -33.18 -6.02
C LYS A 55 -26.99 -31.86 -6.47
N VAL A 56 -27.71 -30.74 -6.29
CA VAL A 56 -27.21 -29.40 -6.66
C VAL A 56 -25.92 -29.09 -5.91
N LEU A 57 -25.86 -29.27 -4.59
CA LEU A 57 -24.67 -28.96 -3.80
C LEU A 57 -23.48 -29.87 -4.13
N SER A 58 -23.72 -31.09 -4.59
CA SER A 58 -22.64 -32.01 -5.02
C SER A 58 -22.04 -31.64 -6.38
N GLU A 59 -22.85 -31.05 -7.27
CA GLU A 59 -22.43 -30.59 -8.60
C GLU A 59 -21.91 -29.16 -8.58
N PHE A 60 -22.29 -28.37 -7.58
CA PHE A 60 -21.84 -27.00 -7.41
C PHE A 60 -20.38 -26.96 -6.93
N GLN A 61 -19.69 -25.86 -7.26
CA GLN A 61 -18.35 -25.64 -6.71
C GLN A 61 -18.40 -25.58 -5.18
N SER A 62 -17.30 -25.96 -4.52
CA SER A 62 -17.20 -25.82 -3.07
C SER A 62 -17.14 -24.33 -2.66
N PRO A 63 -17.61 -23.95 -1.45
CA PRO A 63 -17.54 -22.57 -0.98
C PRO A 63 -16.13 -21.99 -0.99
N LYS A 64 -15.10 -22.83 -0.84
CA LYS A 64 -13.69 -22.44 -0.85
C LYS A 64 -13.17 -22.16 -2.26
N SER A 65 -13.59 -22.96 -3.24
CA SER A 65 -13.19 -22.75 -4.65
C SER A 65 -13.85 -21.50 -5.20
N LEU A 66 -15.15 -21.38 -4.98
CA LEU A 66 -15.94 -20.26 -5.49
C LEU A 66 -15.48 -18.93 -4.88
N SER A 67 -15.23 -18.88 -3.57
CA SER A 67 -14.69 -17.67 -2.93
C SER A 67 -13.34 -17.26 -3.50
N LYS A 68 -12.49 -18.22 -3.89
CA LYS A 68 -11.21 -17.91 -4.51
C LYS A 68 -11.39 -17.22 -5.86
N GLU A 69 -12.31 -17.71 -6.71
CA GLU A 69 -12.60 -17.08 -8.00
C GLU A 69 -13.06 -15.62 -7.84
N TYR A 70 -13.99 -15.36 -6.90
CA TYR A 70 -14.43 -13.99 -6.60
C TYR A 70 -13.32 -13.11 -6.03
N LEU A 71 -12.45 -13.64 -5.19
CA LEU A 71 -11.34 -12.89 -4.60
C LEU A 71 -10.25 -12.59 -5.62
N ASP A 72 -9.93 -13.54 -6.50
CA ASP A 72 -8.95 -13.38 -7.57
C ASP A 72 -9.42 -12.31 -8.57
N GLU A 73 -10.72 -12.27 -8.92
CA GLU A 73 -11.30 -11.25 -9.80
C GLU A 73 -11.45 -9.87 -9.12
N TYR A 74 -11.67 -9.85 -7.81
CA TYR A 74 -11.75 -8.62 -7.03
C TYR A 74 -10.40 -7.89 -6.93
N ASP A 75 -9.29 -8.64 -6.87
CA ASP A 75 -7.94 -8.07 -6.81
C ASP A 75 -7.54 -7.33 -8.11
N GLU A 76 -8.09 -7.72 -9.27
CA GLU A 76 -7.77 -7.10 -10.55
C GLU A 76 -8.59 -5.84 -10.87
N THR A 77 -9.80 -5.69 -10.31
CA THR A 77 -10.78 -4.70 -10.80
C THR A 77 -11.07 -3.52 -9.86
N LYS A 78 -10.81 -3.62 -8.55
CA LYS A 78 -11.41 -2.68 -7.57
C LYS A 78 -10.52 -2.04 -6.51
N ILE A 79 -9.19 -2.09 -6.63
CA ILE A 79 -8.35 -1.28 -5.74
C ILE A 79 -8.21 0.15 -6.28
N GLN A 80 -9.31 0.93 -6.20
CA GLN A 80 -9.20 2.35 -5.85
C GLN A 80 -8.76 2.43 -4.38
N GLN A 81 -7.56 1.97 -4.05
CA GLN A 81 -6.99 2.32 -2.75
C GLN A 81 -6.91 3.85 -2.72
N LYS A 82 -7.44 4.45 -1.65
CA LYS A 82 -7.18 5.85 -1.35
C LYS A 82 -5.80 5.92 -0.68
N PRO A 83 -4.97 6.93 -1.00
CA PRO A 83 -3.71 7.11 -0.30
C PRO A 83 -3.95 7.19 1.21
N THR A 84 -3.27 6.35 1.98
CA THR A 84 -3.42 6.34 3.43
C THR A 84 -2.66 7.50 4.07
N ILE A 85 -2.99 7.82 5.33
CA ILE A 85 -2.25 8.80 6.13
C ILE A 85 -0.75 8.47 6.16
N SER A 86 -0.40 7.18 6.21
CA SER A 86 0.99 6.74 6.13
C SER A 86 1.65 7.16 4.82
N PHE A 87 0.97 6.98 3.68
CA PHE A 87 1.48 7.43 2.39
C PHE A 87 1.71 8.94 2.35
N PHE A 88 0.80 9.74 2.90
CA PHE A 88 0.99 11.20 2.99
C PHE A 88 2.21 11.57 3.86
N LEU A 89 2.33 10.96 5.05
CA LEU A 89 3.47 11.21 5.95
C LEU A 89 4.82 10.81 5.32
N LEU A 90 4.84 9.72 4.54
CA LEU A 90 6.02 9.30 3.78
C LEU A 90 6.43 10.35 2.74
N ASN A 91 5.47 10.89 1.98
CA ASN A 91 5.74 11.94 1.00
C ASN A 91 6.13 13.27 1.65
N ILE A 92 5.54 13.62 2.80
CA ILE A 92 5.96 14.77 3.61
C ILE A 92 7.42 14.60 4.04
N GLY A 93 7.84 13.40 4.42
CA GLY A 93 9.24 13.11 4.74
C GLY A 93 10.20 13.35 3.58
N ILE A 94 9.82 12.96 2.37
CA ILE A 94 10.59 13.24 1.15
C ILE A 94 10.65 14.75 0.87
N LEU A 95 9.54 15.46 1.02
CA LEU A 95 9.49 16.90 0.87
C LEU A 95 10.43 17.62 1.87
N GLY A 96 10.47 17.14 3.11
CA GLY A 96 11.39 17.63 4.14
C GLY A 96 12.87 17.51 3.75
N LEU A 97 13.25 16.45 3.03
CA LEU A 97 14.62 16.35 2.48
C LEU A 97 14.88 17.44 1.44
N GLY A 98 13.88 17.82 0.65
CA GLY A 98 13.97 18.96 -0.26
C GLY A 98 14.19 20.27 0.47
N VAL A 99 13.40 20.54 1.52
CA VAL A 99 13.56 21.72 2.37
C VAL A 99 14.96 21.78 2.98
N LEU A 100 15.46 20.65 3.50
CA LEU A 100 16.79 20.57 4.09
C LEU A 100 17.94 20.68 3.08
N SER A 101 17.67 20.65 1.77
CA SER A 101 18.70 20.90 0.76
C SER A 101 18.92 22.40 0.48
N VAL A 102 17.95 23.26 0.80
CA VAL A 102 17.99 24.71 0.53
C VAL A 102 19.18 25.43 1.20
N PRO A 103 19.58 25.12 2.45
CA PRO A 103 20.74 25.76 3.05
C PRO A 103 22.05 25.62 2.26
N ILE A 104 22.19 24.57 1.43
CA ILE A 104 23.34 24.42 0.52
C ILE A 104 23.40 25.58 -0.48
N LEU A 105 22.23 25.98 -0.98
CA LEU A 105 22.07 27.07 -1.94
C LEU A 105 22.24 28.42 -1.25
N GLU A 106 21.55 28.63 -0.13
CA GLU A 106 21.53 29.91 0.60
C GLU A 106 22.85 30.24 1.30
N LYS A 107 23.75 29.26 1.45
CA LYS A 107 25.07 29.42 2.09
C LYS A 107 25.02 29.71 3.59
N GLU A 108 23.83 29.64 4.19
CA GLU A 108 23.61 29.82 5.62
C GLU A 108 22.49 28.94 6.15
N LEU A 109 22.47 28.78 7.48
CA LEU A 109 21.49 27.95 8.17
C LEU A 109 20.41 28.82 8.82
N GLU A 110 19.34 29.10 8.09
CA GLU A 110 18.18 29.72 8.72
C GLU A 110 17.38 28.71 9.55
N LEU A 111 16.92 29.19 10.70
CA LEU A 111 16.13 28.40 11.64
C LEU A 111 14.79 27.95 11.03
N ALA A 112 14.26 28.68 10.04
CA ALA A 112 13.05 28.33 9.30
C ALA A 112 13.22 27.01 8.53
N TRP A 113 14.35 26.80 7.85
CA TRP A 113 14.61 25.57 7.10
C TRP A 113 14.72 24.35 8.01
N ILE A 114 15.33 24.51 9.18
CA ILE A 114 15.42 23.46 10.20
C ILE A 114 14.04 23.13 10.77
N THR A 115 13.32 24.15 11.22
CA THR A 115 12.03 23.99 11.92
C THR A 115 10.93 23.44 11.00
N LEU A 116 11.05 23.66 9.68
CA LEU A 116 10.17 23.01 8.70
C LEU A 116 10.69 21.65 8.26
N GLY A 117 11.98 21.55 7.89
CA GLY A 117 12.54 20.36 7.27
C GLY A 117 12.70 19.17 8.21
N ILE A 118 13.23 19.38 9.42
CA ILE A 118 13.50 18.28 10.36
C ILE A 118 12.21 17.57 10.79
N PRO A 119 11.15 18.27 11.25
CA PRO A 119 9.91 17.61 11.64
C PRO A 119 9.27 16.82 10.49
N GLN A 120 9.33 17.34 9.26
CA GLN A 120 8.83 16.63 8.08
C GLN A 120 9.59 15.31 7.86
N VAL A 121 10.93 15.35 7.89
CA VAL A 121 11.76 14.13 7.77
C VAL A 121 11.46 13.13 8.89
N ILE A 122 11.31 13.61 10.14
CA ILE A 122 10.94 12.76 11.28
C ILE A 122 9.57 12.10 11.05
N CYS A 123 8.56 12.84 10.60
CA CYS A 123 7.25 12.29 10.28
C CYS A 123 7.34 11.14 9.26
N GLY A 124 8.15 11.31 8.21
CA GLY A 124 8.39 10.24 7.22
C GLY A 124 9.12 9.03 7.80
N LEU A 125 10.12 9.25 8.66
CA LEU A 125 10.84 8.16 9.34
C LEU A 125 9.93 7.38 10.30
N VAL A 126 9.09 8.08 11.07
CA VAL A 126 8.10 7.46 11.96
C VAL A 126 7.08 6.66 11.14
N ALA A 127 6.60 7.20 10.03
CA ALA A 127 5.70 6.48 9.11
C ALA A 127 6.36 5.22 8.51
N LEU A 128 7.66 5.27 8.19
CA LEU A 128 8.44 4.08 7.76
C LEU A 128 8.56 3.01 8.87
N LEU A 129 8.55 3.40 10.15
CA LEU A 129 8.62 2.46 11.27
C LEU A 129 7.25 1.84 11.61
N LEU A 130 6.18 2.64 11.51
CA LEU A 130 4.78 2.23 11.74
C LEU A 130 4.14 1.51 10.54
N PHE A 131 4.96 1.21 9.53
CA PHE A 131 4.56 0.66 8.24
C PHE A 131 3.76 -0.65 8.36
N SER A 132 2.60 -0.70 7.70
CA SER A 132 1.76 -1.90 7.55
C SER A 132 1.86 -2.48 6.13
N LYS A 133 2.07 -3.80 6.01
CA LYS A 133 2.37 -4.48 4.72
C LYS A 133 1.21 -4.51 3.71
N ARG A 134 -0.02 -4.22 4.16
CA ARG A 134 -1.24 -4.39 3.34
C ARG A 134 -1.53 -3.22 2.39
N ASP A 135 -0.74 -2.16 2.43
CA ASP A 135 -0.98 -0.95 1.63
C ASP A 135 -0.10 -0.91 0.37
N THR A 136 -0.76 -0.90 -0.78
CA THR A 136 -0.16 -0.91 -2.12
C THR A 136 0.63 0.37 -2.40
N PHE A 137 0.17 1.54 -1.94
CA PHE A 137 0.88 2.81 -2.14
C PHE A 137 2.16 2.87 -1.31
N ASN A 138 2.11 2.36 -0.09
CA ASN A 138 3.28 2.30 0.77
C ASN A 138 4.34 1.36 0.17
N LEU A 139 3.93 0.23 -0.43
CA LEU A 139 4.82 -0.66 -1.18
C LEU A 139 5.40 0.01 -2.43
N PHE A 140 4.59 0.79 -3.16
CA PHE A 140 5.06 1.61 -4.27
C PHE A 140 6.12 2.61 -3.80
N PHE A 141 5.88 3.33 -2.69
CA PHE A 141 6.85 4.24 -2.10
C PHE A 141 8.17 3.53 -1.77
N LEU A 142 8.15 2.36 -1.12
CA LEU A 142 9.38 1.62 -0.79
C LEU A 142 10.20 1.20 -2.03
N LYS A 143 9.55 1.02 -3.19
CA LYS A 143 10.23 0.71 -4.46
C LYS A 143 10.81 1.96 -5.12
N THR A 144 10.10 3.08 -5.02
CA THR A 144 10.41 4.32 -5.77
C THR A 144 11.30 5.28 -4.98
N ALA A 145 11.07 5.46 -3.68
CA ALA A 145 11.79 6.42 -2.84
C ALA A 145 13.33 6.26 -2.88
N PRO A 146 13.92 5.04 -2.82
CA PRO A 146 15.36 4.88 -2.96
C PRO A 146 15.92 5.41 -4.29
N LYS A 147 15.14 5.28 -5.37
CA LYS A 147 15.52 5.80 -6.69
C LYS A 147 15.43 7.32 -6.71
N ILE A 148 14.40 7.90 -6.09
CA ILE A 148 14.26 9.36 -5.97
C ILE A 148 15.44 9.94 -5.17
N LEU A 149 15.84 9.34 -4.05
CA LEU A 149 16.99 9.80 -3.25
C LEU A 149 18.27 9.87 -4.09
N LEU A 150 18.57 8.80 -4.83
CA LEU A 150 19.79 8.68 -5.64
C LEU A 150 19.74 9.48 -6.94
N SER A 151 18.59 9.53 -7.60
CA SER A 151 18.46 10.12 -8.94
C SER A 151 18.03 11.58 -8.94
N LEU A 152 17.45 12.07 -7.85
CA LEU A 152 16.99 13.45 -7.73
C LEU A 152 17.74 14.20 -6.64
N TYR A 153 17.61 13.79 -5.37
CA TYR A 153 18.15 14.58 -4.26
C TYR A 153 19.67 14.64 -4.23
N PHE A 154 20.36 13.55 -4.56
CA PHE A 154 21.81 13.55 -4.63
C PHE A 154 22.34 14.49 -5.73
N PRO A 155 21.93 14.37 -7.02
CA PRO A 155 22.30 15.32 -8.06
C PRO A 155 21.88 16.76 -7.76
N MET A 156 20.68 16.97 -7.19
CA MET A 156 20.20 18.30 -6.85
C MET A 156 21.10 18.99 -5.82
N SER A 157 21.57 18.25 -4.81
CA SER A 157 22.49 18.81 -3.80
C SER A 157 23.84 19.23 -4.39
N LEU A 158 24.34 18.50 -5.40
CA LEU A 158 25.54 18.88 -6.14
C LEU A 158 25.31 20.13 -7.00
N LEU A 159 24.14 20.23 -7.63
CA LEU A 159 23.75 21.41 -8.40
C LEU A 159 23.65 22.65 -7.50
N PHE A 160 23.04 22.53 -6.31
CA PHE A 160 23.00 23.63 -5.34
C PHE A 160 24.39 24.03 -4.85
N LEU A 161 25.27 23.05 -4.59
CA LEU A 161 26.66 23.34 -4.24
C LEU A 161 27.39 24.09 -5.36
N TRP A 162 27.17 23.69 -6.61
CA TRP A 162 27.78 24.34 -7.77
C TRP A 162 27.30 25.79 -7.93
N ILE A 163 25.98 26.05 -7.78
CA ILE A 163 25.44 27.41 -7.81
C ILE A 163 26.05 28.24 -6.67
N SER A 164 26.08 27.69 -5.46
CA SER A 164 26.66 28.33 -4.28
C SER A 164 28.09 28.80 -4.49
N PHE A 165 28.92 27.99 -5.16
CA PHE A 165 30.31 28.36 -5.49
C PHE A 165 30.41 29.45 -6.55
N ASN A 166 29.54 29.40 -7.57
CA ASN A 166 29.56 30.35 -8.66
C ASN A 166 29.11 31.75 -8.21
N GLU A 167 28.13 31.84 -7.31
CA GLU A 167 27.68 33.13 -6.77
C GLU A 167 28.69 33.79 -5.83
N ASN A 168 29.45 33.00 -5.07
CA ASN A 168 30.42 33.51 -4.10
C ASN A 168 31.85 33.64 -4.66
N ASN A 169 32.04 33.48 -5.98
CA ASN A 169 33.35 33.52 -6.64
C ASN A 169 34.41 32.61 -5.98
N GLY A 170 33.98 31.47 -5.41
CA GLY A 170 34.88 30.62 -4.64
C GLY A 170 34.19 29.61 -3.73
N ILE A 171 35.01 28.93 -2.94
CA ILE A 171 34.57 27.85 -2.05
C ILE A 171 33.83 28.43 -0.85
N VAL A 172 32.60 27.96 -0.64
CA VAL A 172 31.81 28.27 0.54
C VAL A 172 31.94 27.15 1.55
N ASN A 173 32.71 27.39 2.61
CA ASN A 173 32.96 26.38 3.66
C ASN A 173 31.66 25.84 4.28
N PHE A 174 30.68 26.73 4.53
CA PHE A 174 29.38 26.32 5.07
C PHE A 174 28.70 25.27 4.18
N SER A 175 28.57 25.54 2.88
CA SER A 175 27.90 24.65 1.93
C SER A 175 28.62 23.29 1.83
N ILE A 176 29.96 23.26 1.92
CA ILE A 176 30.75 22.02 1.96
C ILE A 176 30.45 21.20 3.22
N PHE A 177 30.49 21.82 4.40
CA PHE A 177 30.22 21.07 5.63
C PHE A 177 28.75 20.60 5.68
N TYR A 178 27.84 21.46 5.24
CA TYR A 178 26.42 21.15 5.26
C TYR A 178 26.05 20.05 4.26
N ILE A 179 26.64 20.02 3.04
CA ILE A 179 26.33 18.95 2.07
C ILE A 179 26.78 17.57 2.59
N LEU A 180 27.86 17.48 3.36
CA LEU A 180 28.29 16.22 3.98
C LEU A 180 27.26 15.73 5.02
N ILE A 181 26.74 16.63 5.85
CA ILE A 181 25.67 16.32 6.82
C ILE A 181 24.38 15.92 6.08
N TYR A 182 24.06 16.63 5.00
CA TYR A 182 22.90 16.32 4.17
C TYR A 182 23.00 14.94 3.52
N TRP A 183 24.17 14.58 2.97
CA TRP A 183 24.41 13.25 2.41
C TRP A 183 24.34 12.14 3.45
N LEU A 184 24.83 12.39 4.66
CA LEU A 184 24.65 11.47 5.78
C LEU A 184 23.17 11.26 6.09
N THR A 185 22.37 12.33 6.06
CA THR A 185 20.92 12.27 6.24
C THR A 185 20.23 11.45 5.15
N LEU A 186 20.58 11.68 3.88
CA LEU A 186 20.10 10.87 2.76
C LEU A 186 20.46 9.38 2.91
N LEU A 187 21.69 9.09 3.35
CA LEU A 187 22.15 7.73 3.59
C LEU A 187 21.34 7.05 4.69
N ILE A 188 21.12 7.73 5.83
CA ILE A 188 20.30 7.21 6.93
C ILE A 188 18.89 6.91 6.42
N TYR A 189 18.27 7.86 5.72
CA TYR A 189 16.91 7.68 5.20
C TYR A 189 16.83 6.50 4.21
N TYR A 190 17.81 6.36 3.32
CA TYR A 190 17.93 5.22 2.40
C TYR A 190 18.05 3.88 3.14
N LEU A 191 18.88 3.81 4.18
CA LEU A 191 19.07 2.60 4.98
C LEU A 191 17.80 2.20 5.72
N VAL A 192 17.06 3.18 6.26
CA VAL A 192 15.76 2.94 6.91
C VAL A 192 14.74 2.39 5.91
N ILE A 193 14.62 2.97 4.70
CA ILE A 193 13.75 2.42 3.64
C ILE A 193 14.16 0.98 3.30
N LYS A 194 15.46 0.72 3.12
CA LYS A 194 15.96 -0.61 2.76
C LYS A 194 15.64 -1.64 3.86
N ARG A 195 15.74 -1.23 5.12
CA ARG A 195 15.35 -2.06 6.27
C ARG A 195 13.84 -2.31 6.31
N ALA A 196 13.02 -1.28 6.10
CA ALA A 196 11.56 -1.40 6.04
C ALA A 196 11.11 -2.33 4.90
N LYS A 197 11.74 -2.22 3.72
CA LYS A 197 11.52 -3.09 2.57
C LYS A 197 11.83 -4.56 2.88
N ARG A 198 12.97 -4.86 3.51
CA ARG A 198 13.32 -6.23 3.94
C ARG A 198 12.31 -6.79 4.93
N LYS A 199 11.90 -5.98 5.92
CA LYS A 199 10.85 -6.37 6.89
C LYS A 199 9.54 -6.73 6.18
N CYS A 200 9.20 -6.03 5.10
CA CYS A 200 8.02 -6.33 4.29
C CYS A 200 8.10 -7.63 3.50
N GLN A 201 9.28 -8.06 3.05
CA GLN A 201 9.44 -9.28 2.25
C GLN A 201 9.50 -10.59 3.08
N MET A 202 9.74 -10.53 4.40
CA MET A 202 9.97 -11.72 5.25
C MET A 202 8.73 -12.24 6.02
N ASN A 203 7.58 -11.56 5.95
CA ASN A 203 6.28 -12.05 6.47
C ASN A 203 5.22 -11.87 5.39
#